data_AF-A0A5M8PFH7-F1
#
_entry.id   AF-A0A5M8PFH7-F1
#
_cell.length_a   1.000
_cell.length_b   1.000
_cell.length_c   1.000
_cell.angle_alpha   90.00
_cell.angle_beta   90.00
_cell.angle_gamma   90.00
#
_symmetry.space_group_name_H-M   'P 1'
#
loop_
_entity.id
_entity.type
_entity.pdbx_description
1 polymer ?
#
loop_
_entity_poly.entity_id
_entity_poly.type
_entity_poly.pdbx_seq_one_letter_code
_entity_poly.pdbx_strand_id
1 'polypeptide(L)'
;MSKDEKTHRAESVLLQLNLRDCADNLIGDAKKRGISKGEKRRVTIAVQLLTDPHILILDEQTPGLDAFTATSIIDVLRSLAAEGKKTIILSIHQARSDLFKYFDHILLLARGGQPVYAGKGQLMLAHFSALGYNCPQNINPAGYALDLITIDLQDSAKETVSRNKISSLVSEWNKTTADKADLHLERTTVHVSTPAELGSLKRAMTPLRIALPLLLQRSLLSYRRSSEVFDARIAQMLGFSIIITLFWAAFKVEL
;
A
#
# COMPACT_ATOMS: atom_id res chain seq x y z
N MET A 1 -26.73 -0.89 7.20
CA MET A 1 -26.28 -2.27 6.94
C MET A 1 -26.58 -3.14 8.14
N SER A 2 -27.35 -4.21 7.92
CA SER A 2 -27.57 -5.28 8.90
C SER A 2 -26.25 -5.99 9.25
N LYS A 3 -26.22 -6.75 10.35
CA LYS A 3 -25.06 -7.56 10.73
C LYS A 3 -24.74 -8.61 9.65
N ASP A 4 -25.77 -9.21 9.06
CA ASP A 4 -25.62 -10.27 8.05
C ASP A 4 -25.09 -9.74 6.72
N GLU A 5 -25.49 -8.51 6.35
CA GLU A 5 -24.94 -7.83 5.16
C GLU A 5 -23.45 -7.53 5.33
N LYS A 6 -23.01 -7.20 6.56
CA LYS A 6 -21.60 -6.93 6.85
C LYS A 6 -20.76 -8.21 6.79
N THR A 7 -21.28 -9.32 7.30
CA THR A 7 -20.58 -10.62 7.23
C THR A 7 -20.51 -11.14 5.81
N HIS A 8 -21.62 -11.09 5.06
CA HIS A 8 -21.63 -11.48 3.64
C HIS A 8 -20.61 -10.68 2.82
N ARG A 9 -20.51 -9.37 3.07
CA ARG A 9 -19.52 -8.52 2.41
C ARG A 9 -18.08 -8.85 2.82
N ALA A 10 -17.85 -9.21 4.08
CA ALA A 10 -16.54 -9.67 4.52
C ALA A 10 -16.14 -10.98 3.81
N GLU A 11 -17.07 -11.93 3.70
CA GLU A 11 -16.86 -13.20 3.01
C GLU A 11 -16.60 -13.03 1.51
N SER A 12 -17.30 -12.10 0.85
CA SER A 12 -17.06 -11.80 -0.56
C SER A 12 -15.64 -11.25 -0.78
N VAL A 13 -15.19 -10.34 0.09
CA VAL A 13 -13.82 -9.78 0.01
C VAL A 13 -12.77 -10.85 0.31
N LEU A 14 -13.01 -11.74 1.28
CA LEU A 14 -12.12 -12.87 1.56
C LEU A 14 -11.99 -13.82 0.37
N LEU A 15 -13.09 -14.07 -0.37
CA LEU A 15 -13.05 -14.86 -1.59
C LEU A 15 -12.27 -14.14 -2.70
N GLN A 16 -12.54 -12.85 -2.94
CA GLN A 16 -11.87 -12.07 -4.00
C GLN A 16 -10.35 -12.03 -3.82
N LEU A 17 -9.89 -12.03 -2.57
CA LEU A 17 -8.46 -11.98 -2.25
C LEU A 17 -7.83 -13.35 -2.00
N ASN A 18 -8.54 -14.46 -2.22
CA ASN A 18 -8.07 -15.81 -1.94
C ASN A 18 -7.56 -15.98 -0.48
N LEU A 19 -8.35 -15.52 0.49
CA LEU A 19 -8.07 -15.58 1.92
C LEU A 19 -8.96 -16.58 2.68
N ARG A 20 -9.72 -17.42 1.97
CA ARG A 20 -10.65 -18.38 2.58
C ARG A 20 -9.94 -19.39 3.47
N ASP A 21 -8.83 -19.93 3.02
CA ASP A 21 -8.10 -21.00 3.72
C ASP A 21 -7.49 -20.52 5.06
N CYS A 22 -7.31 -19.21 5.22
CA CYS A 22 -6.74 -18.60 6.42
C CYS A 22 -7.70 -17.67 7.17
N ALA A 23 -9.00 -17.68 6.85
CA ALA A 23 -9.99 -16.77 7.41
C ALA A 23 -10.09 -16.82 8.95
N ASP A 24 -10.04 -18.03 9.52
CA ASP A 24 -10.15 -18.27 10.97
C ASP A 24 -8.80 -18.41 11.67
N ASN A 25 -7.69 -18.25 10.93
CA ASN A 25 -6.35 -18.37 11.49
C ASN A 25 -5.94 -17.10 12.23
N LEU A 26 -5.09 -17.25 13.25
CA LEU A 26 -4.47 -16.10 13.91
C LEU A 26 -3.54 -15.38 12.93
N ILE A 27 -3.74 -14.07 12.75
CA ILE A 27 -2.86 -13.23 11.91
C ILE A 27 -1.40 -13.31 12.41
N GLY A 28 -1.21 -13.38 13.72
CA GLY A 28 0.10 -13.45 14.37
C GLY A 28 0.89 -12.14 14.28
N ASP A 29 1.94 -12.07 15.09
CA ASP A 29 2.79 -10.89 15.25
C ASP A 29 4.29 -11.30 15.16
N ALA A 30 5.23 -10.38 15.36
CA ALA A 30 6.66 -10.67 15.33
C ALA A 30 7.07 -11.80 16.31
N LYS A 31 6.37 -11.92 17.45
CA LYS A 31 6.64 -12.93 18.49
C LYS A 31 5.89 -14.24 18.28
N LYS A 32 4.70 -14.19 17.65
CA LYS A 32 3.81 -15.35 17.48
C LYS A 32 3.55 -15.57 16.01
N ARG A 33 4.01 -16.69 15.49
CA ARG A 33 3.74 -17.10 14.11
C ARG A 33 2.23 -17.17 13.87
N GLY A 34 1.80 -16.60 12.75
CA GLY A 34 0.43 -16.66 12.25
C GLY A 34 0.45 -16.87 10.74
N ILE A 35 -0.46 -16.20 10.04
CA ILE A 35 -0.52 -16.23 8.57
C ILE A 35 0.77 -15.70 7.91
N SER A 36 1.01 -16.09 6.67
CA SER A 36 2.17 -15.70 5.88
C SER A 36 2.22 -14.19 5.61
N LYS A 37 3.40 -13.66 5.30
CA LYS A 37 3.57 -12.22 4.97
C LYS A 37 2.68 -11.78 3.79
N GLY A 38 2.54 -12.63 2.78
CA GLY A 38 1.65 -12.41 1.63
C GLY A 38 0.18 -12.30 2.01
N GLU A 39 -0.29 -13.24 2.84
CA GLU A 39 -1.65 -13.21 3.36
C GLU A 39 -1.89 -11.98 4.24
N LYS A 40 -0.92 -11.56 5.07
CA LYS A 40 -1.02 -10.30 5.83
C LYS A 40 -1.20 -9.10 4.89
N ARG A 41 -0.47 -9.04 3.77
CA ARG A 41 -0.61 -7.95 2.79
C ARG A 41 -1.99 -7.95 2.13
N ARG A 42 -2.47 -9.13 1.73
CA ARG A 42 -3.83 -9.30 1.21
C ARG A 42 -4.89 -8.89 2.24
N VAL A 43 -4.73 -9.23 3.52
CA VAL A 43 -5.65 -8.79 4.60
C VAL A 43 -5.67 -7.27 4.72
N THR A 44 -4.53 -6.60 4.62
CA THR A 44 -4.49 -5.11 4.63
C THR A 44 -5.28 -4.51 3.46
N ILE A 45 -5.16 -5.09 2.27
CA ILE A 45 -5.96 -4.69 1.09
C ILE A 45 -7.44 -5.01 1.33
N ALA A 46 -7.76 -6.16 1.93
CA ALA A 46 -9.12 -6.58 2.29
C ALA A 46 -9.83 -5.54 3.15
N VAL A 47 -9.15 -5.05 4.18
CA VAL A 47 -9.69 -4.02 5.10
C VAL A 47 -10.08 -2.76 4.33
N GLN A 48 -9.30 -2.35 3.33
CA GLN A 48 -9.65 -1.22 2.48
C GLN A 48 -10.83 -1.55 1.55
N LEU A 49 -10.86 -2.74 0.96
CA LEU A 49 -11.94 -3.19 0.08
C LEU A 49 -13.28 -3.40 0.80
N LEU A 50 -13.30 -3.63 2.12
CA LEU A 50 -14.55 -3.64 2.90
C LEU A 50 -15.32 -2.33 2.75
N THR A 51 -14.63 -1.23 2.45
CA THR A 51 -15.27 0.04 2.16
C THR A 51 -15.82 0.13 0.73
N ASP A 52 -15.47 -0.75 -0.20
CA ASP A 52 -15.80 -0.62 -1.64
C ASP A 52 -15.45 0.79 -2.17
N PRO A 53 -14.17 1.17 -2.10
CA PRO A 53 -13.72 2.45 -2.62
C PRO A 53 -13.71 2.43 -4.15
N HIS A 54 -14.08 3.54 -4.79
CA HIS A 54 -13.92 3.72 -6.23
C HIS A 54 -12.45 3.93 -6.62
N ILE A 55 -11.64 4.53 -5.74
CA ILE A 55 -10.21 4.75 -5.97
C ILE A 55 -9.46 4.07 -4.82
N LEU A 56 -8.59 3.13 -5.16
CA LEU A 56 -7.73 2.44 -4.20
C LEU A 56 -6.28 2.88 -4.43
N ILE A 57 -5.70 3.56 -3.46
CA ILE A 57 -4.30 3.98 -3.48
C ILE A 57 -3.49 3.04 -2.60
N LEU A 58 -2.41 2.52 -3.16
CA LEU A 58 -1.59 1.48 -2.57
C LEU A 58 -0.12 1.89 -2.56
N ASP A 59 0.44 2.07 -1.37
CA ASP A 59 1.85 2.43 -1.24
C ASP A 59 2.73 1.19 -1.11
N GLU A 60 3.61 0.95 -2.08
CA GLU A 60 4.68 -0.05 -2.09
C GLU A 60 4.28 -1.44 -1.54
N GLN A 61 3.44 -2.17 -2.29
CA GLN A 61 2.80 -3.41 -1.79
C GLN A 61 3.56 -4.72 -2.03
N THR A 62 4.61 -4.69 -2.83
CA THR A 62 5.37 -5.87 -3.27
C THR A 62 6.68 -6.17 -2.50
N PRO A 63 7.33 -5.24 -1.75
CA PRO A 63 8.57 -5.54 -1.06
C PRO A 63 8.45 -6.63 0.01
N GLY A 64 9.48 -7.46 0.13
CA GLY A 64 9.58 -8.50 1.16
C GLY A 64 8.65 -9.71 0.93
N LEU A 65 8.03 -9.79 -0.25
CA LEU A 65 7.29 -10.96 -0.73
C LEU A 65 8.14 -11.76 -1.72
N ASP A 66 7.89 -13.06 -1.78
CA ASP A 66 8.43 -13.90 -2.84
C ASP A 66 7.78 -13.55 -4.20
N ALA A 67 8.47 -13.96 -5.27
CA ALA A 67 8.07 -13.72 -6.66
C ALA A 67 6.60 -14.09 -6.94
N PHE A 68 6.21 -15.29 -6.49
CA PHE A 68 4.91 -15.87 -6.79
C PHE A 68 3.80 -15.11 -6.06
N THR A 69 4.00 -14.86 -4.76
CA THR A 69 3.05 -14.08 -3.96
C THR A 69 2.88 -12.66 -4.48
N ALA A 70 3.97 -11.99 -4.87
CA ALA A 70 3.90 -10.63 -5.42
C ALA A 70 3.05 -10.58 -6.70
N THR A 71 3.30 -11.51 -7.64
CA THR A 71 2.51 -11.62 -8.88
C THR A 71 1.05 -11.93 -8.59
N SER A 72 0.78 -12.86 -7.67
CA SER A 72 -0.58 -13.20 -7.24
C SER A 72 -1.34 -11.98 -6.69
N ILE A 73 -0.69 -11.10 -5.93
CA ILE A 73 -1.33 -9.86 -5.44
C ILE A 73 -1.62 -8.91 -6.61
N ILE A 74 -0.68 -8.73 -7.53
CA ILE A 74 -0.86 -7.86 -8.70
C ILE A 74 -1.97 -8.38 -9.62
N ASP A 75 -2.08 -9.69 -9.82
CA ASP A 75 -3.16 -10.31 -10.60
C ASP A 75 -4.54 -10.06 -9.98
N VAL A 76 -4.64 -10.15 -8.65
CA VAL A 76 -5.87 -9.85 -7.92
C VAL A 76 -6.24 -8.36 -8.05
N LEU A 77 -5.27 -7.46 -7.89
CA LEU A 77 -5.50 -6.02 -8.09
C LEU A 77 -5.94 -5.72 -9.53
N ARG A 78 -5.29 -6.33 -10.52
CA ARG A 78 -5.68 -6.19 -11.93
C ARG A 78 -7.11 -6.69 -12.16
N SER A 79 -7.49 -7.82 -11.57
CA SER A 79 -8.85 -8.36 -11.68
C SER A 79 -9.87 -7.37 -11.09
N LEU A 80 -9.59 -6.79 -9.92
CA LEU A 80 -10.44 -5.78 -9.31
C LEU A 80 -10.57 -4.49 -10.14
N ALA A 81 -9.50 -4.10 -10.86
CA ALA A 81 -9.54 -2.97 -11.79
C ALA A 81 -10.31 -3.32 -13.07
N ALA A 82 -10.14 -4.53 -13.60
CA ALA A 82 -10.78 -5.01 -14.83
C ALA A 82 -12.31 -5.17 -14.69
N GLU A 83 -12.82 -5.40 -13.47
CA GLU A 83 -14.26 -5.34 -13.17
C GLU A 83 -14.88 -3.95 -13.42
N GLY A 84 -14.07 -2.92 -13.73
CA GLY A 84 -14.52 -1.62 -14.23
C GLY A 84 -15.09 -0.68 -13.16
N LYS A 85 -15.14 -1.11 -11.89
CA LYS A 85 -15.72 -0.33 -10.79
C LYS A 85 -14.68 0.45 -9.98
N LYS A 86 -13.39 0.19 -10.20
CA LYS A 86 -12.30 0.68 -9.34
C LYS A 86 -11.10 1.15 -10.14
N THR A 87 -10.57 2.32 -9.78
CA THR A 87 -9.27 2.81 -10.20
C THR A 87 -8.22 2.45 -9.14
N ILE A 88 -7.16 1.75 -9.54
CA ILE A 88 -6.09 1.36 -8.63
C ILE A 88 -4.84 2.14 -8.98
N ILE A 89 -4.32 2.87 -7.99
CA ILE A 89 -3.08 3.62 -8.08
C ILE A 89 -2.08 2.95 -7.15
N LEU A 90 -0.94 2.57 -7.68
CA LEU A 90 0.09 1.86 -6.93
C LEU A 90 1.44 2.54 -7.10
N SER A 91 2.19 2.69 -6.00
CA SER A 91 3.61 3.03 -6.05
C SER A 91 4.42 1.73 -5.99
N ILE A 92 5.45 1.62 -6.84
CA ILE A 92 6.41 0.51 -6.80
C ILE A 92 7.81 1.10 -6.88
N HIS A 93 8.63 0.79 -5.89
CA HIS A 93 10.03 1.20 -5.86
C HIS A 93 10.89 0.40 -6.85
N GLN A 94 10.69 -0.91 -6.95
CA GLN A 94 11.40 -1.78 -7.91
C GLN A 94 10.43 -2.80 -8.52
N ALA A 95 9.97 -2.53 -9.74
CA ALA A 95 9.12 -3.46 -10.45
C ALA A 95 9.97 -4.53 -11.12
N ARG A 96 9.62 -5.79 -10.90
CA ARG A 96 10.21 -6.91 -11.63
C ARG A 96 9.73 -6.88 -13.09
N SER A 97 10.52 -7.48 -13.99
CA SER A 97 10.20 -7.52 -15.42
C SER A 97 8.90 -8.28 -15.73
N ASP A 98 8.59 -9.31 -14.95
CA ASP A 98 7.33 -10.06 -15.03
C ASP A 98 6.12 -9.22 -14.64
N LEU A 99 6.27 -8.24 -13.75
CA LEU A 99 5.18 -7.34 -13.34
C LEU A 99 4.92 -6.22 -14.34
N PHE A 100 5.93 -5.81 -15.12
CA PHE A 100 5.84 -4.65 -16.02
C PHE A 100 4.68 -4.76 -17.03
N LYS A 101 4.41 -5.97 -17.52
CA LYS A 101 3.31 -6.24 -18.48
C LYS A 101 1.90 -6.03 -17.93
N TYR A 102 1.75 -5.93 -16.61
CA TYR A 102 0.45 -5.78 -15.95
C TYR A 102 0.05 -4.31 -15.75
N PHE A 103 0.96 -3.36 -15.97
CA PHE A 103 0.66 -1.94 -15.78
C PHE A 103 0.09 -1.32 -17.05
N ASP A 104 -1.19 -0.95 -17.01
CA ASP A 104 -1.84 -0.27 -18.12
C ASP A 104 -1.23 1.12 -18.36
N HIS A 105 -1.04 1.89 -17.27
CA HIS A 105 -0.43 3.21 -17.28
C HIS A 105 0.71 3.29 -16.26
N ILE A 106 1.77 4.00 -16.63
CA ILE A 106 2.95 4.22 -15.81
C ILE A 106 3.17 5.73 -15.71
N LEU A 107 3.32 6.20 -14.47
CA LEU A 107 3.79 7.54 -14.15
C LEU A 107 5.19 7.42 -13.56
N LEU A 108 6.17 7.96 -14.26
CA LEU A 108 7.56 7.94 -13.84
C LEU A 108 7.94 9.33 -13.31
N LEU A 109 8.32 9.38 -12.04
CA LEU A 109 8.66 10.61 -11.34
C LEU A 109 10.16 10.66 -11.02
N ALA A 110 10.84 11.72 -11.47
CA ALA A 110 12.20 12.01 -11.06
C ALA A 110 12.26 12.70 -9.69
N ARG A 111 13.48 12.85 -9.16
CA ARG A 111 13.71 13.57 -7.91
C ARG A 111 13.09 14.97 -7.95
N GLY A 112 12.39 15.34 -6.88
CA GLY A 112 11.62 16.59 -6.82
C GLY A 112 10.18 16.48 -7.31
N GLY A 113 9.71 15.26 -7.61
CA GLY A 113 8.31 15.01 -7.99
C GLY A 113 7.98 15.43 -9.42
N GLN A 114 9.00 15.60 -10.27
CA GLN A 114 8.82 16.02 -11.65
C GLN A 114 8.51 14.81 -12.54
N PRO A 115 7.42 14.82 -13.33
CA PRO A 115 7.12 13.74 -14.24
C PRO A 115 8.12 13.73 -15.41
N VAL A 116 8.68 12.57 -15.68
CA VAL A 116 9.53 12.30 -16.85
C VAL A 116 8.75 11.57 -17.93
N TYR A 117 7.75 10.79 -17.52
CA TYR A 117 6.88 10.05 -18.42
C TYR A 117 5.53 9.79 -17.74
N ALA A 118 4.44 9.94 -18.48
CA ALA A 118 3.11 9.50 -18.07
C ALA A 118 2.35 8.96 -19.28
N GLY A 119 1.98 7.67 -19.25
CA GLY A 119 1.28 7.07 -20.38
C GLY A 119 1.21 5.56 -20.30
N LYS A 120 0.84 4.91 -21.40
CA LYS A 120 0.73 3.46 -21.47
C LYS A 120 2.10 2.79 -21.27
N GLY A 121 2.18 1.78 -20.41
CA GLY A 121 3.46 1.13 -20.09
C GLY A 121 4.22 0.60 -21.33
N GLN A 122 3.49 0.10 -22.33
CA GLN A 122 4.05 -0.40 -23.60
C GLN A 122 4.76 0.69 -24.43
N LEU A 123 4.34 1.96 -24.31
CA LEU A 123 4.89 3.09 -25.06
C LEU A 123 6.07 3.75 -24.36
N MET A 124 6.36 3.38 -23.10
CA MET A 124 7.42 3.97 -22.30
C MET A 124 8.80 3.78 -22.96
N LEU A 125 9.10 2.56 -23.42
CA LEU A 125 10.38 2.28 -24.06
C LEU A 125 10.55 3.00 -25.41
N ALA A 126 9.47 3.09 -26.20
CA ALA A 126 9.49 3.82 -27.46
C ALA A 126 9.76 5.32 -27.25
N HIS A 127 9.20 5.90 -26.18
CA HIS A 127 9.45 7.29 -25.79
C HIS A 127 10.94 7.53 -25.45
N PHE A 128 11.54 6.68 -24.62
CA PHE A 128 12.96 6.81 -24.29
C PHE A 128 13.88 6.54 -25.50
N SER A 129 13.50 5.61 -26.37
CA SER A 129 14.22 5.33 -27.62
C SER A 129 14.26 6.54 -28.56
N ALA A 130 13.14 7.27 -28.69
CA ALA A 130 13.10 8.51 -29.48
C ALA A 130 14.02 9.61 -28.94
N LEU A 131 14.31 9.60 -27.63
CA LEU A 131 15.25 10.51 -26.97
C LEU A 131 16.71 10.02 -27.02
N GLY A 132 16.98 8.91 -27.71
CA GLY A 132 18.32 8.31 -27.84
C GLY A 132 18.68 7.29 -26.75
N TYR A 133 17.74 6.94 -25.87
CA TYR A 133 17.95 5.97 -24.80
C TYR A 133 17.29 4.62 -25.13
N ASN A 134 18.08 3.74 -25.76
CA ASN A 134 17.63 2.40 -26.12
C ASN A 134 17.86 1.40 -24.97
N CYS A 135 16.79 0.74 -24.54
CA CYS A 135 16.87 -0.35 -23.56
C CYS A 135 17.38 -1.63 -24.23
N PRO A 136 18.45 -2.28 -23.70
CA PRO A 136 18.87 -3.60 -24.15
C PRO A 136 17.80 -4.66 -23.87
N GLN A 137 17.72 -5.71 -24.71
CA GLN A 137 16.68 -6.74 -24.60
C GLN A 137 16.77 -7.60 -23.31
N ASN A 138 17.97 -7.74 -22.73
CA ASN A 138 18.19 -8.56 -21.54
C ASN A 138 18.05 -7.78 -20.22
N ILE A 139 17.63 -6.52 -20.28
CA ILE A 139 17.48 -5.66 -19.10
C ILE A 139 15.99 -5.45 -18.83
N ASN A 140 15.63 -5.42 -17.55
CA ASN A 140 14.29 -5.10 -17.12
C ASN A 140 13.92 -3.66 -17.54
N PRO A 141 12.85 -3.45 -18.35
CA PRO A 141 12.41 -2.14 -18.79
C PRO A 141 12.16 -1.14 -17.65
N ALA A 142 11.54 -1.60 -16.55
CA ALA A 142 11.25 -0.75 -15.41
C ALA A 142 12.52 -0.35 -14.67
N GLY A 143 13.45 -1.29 -14.49
CA GLY A 143 14.76 -1.03 -13.89
C GLY A 143 15.56 -0.03 -14.72
N TYR A 144 15.63 -0.25 -16.03
CA TYR A 144 16.30 0.67 -16.96
C TYR A 144 15.73 2.09 -16.89
N ALA A 145 14.40 2.24 -16.88
CA ALA A 145 13.77 3.55 -16.75
C ALA A 145 14.07 4.24 -15.40
N LEU A 146 14.13 3.46 -14.31
CA LEU A 146 14.52 3.98 -12.99
C LEU A 146 16.00 4.40 -12.95
N ASP A 147 16.90 3.61 -13.53
CA ASP A 147 18.32 3.94 -13.62
C ASP A 147 18.55 5.21 -14.47
N LEU A 148 17.73 5.41 -15.51
CA LEU A 148 17.78 6.63 -16.32
C LEU A 148 17.43 7.89 -15.51
N ILE A 149 16.49 7.82 -14.57
CA ILE A 149 16.04 8.99 -13.79
C ILE A 149 16.74 9.13 -12.42
N THR A 150 17.60 8.18 -12.06
CA THR A 150 18.30 8.19 -10.78
C THR A 150 19.52 9.11 -10.87
N ILE A 151 19.73 9.92 -9.82
CA ILE A 151 20.91 10.77 -9.69
C ILE A 151 22.00 9.96 -8.99
N ASP A 152 23.14 9.77 -9.67
CA ASP A 152 24.34 9.22 -9.05
C ASP A 152 24.97 10.28 -8.13
N LEU A 153 25.01 10.00 -6.83
CA LEU A 153 25.56 10.89 -5.80
C LEU A 153 26.98 10.48 -5.37
N GLN A 154 27.59 9.50 -6.01
CA GLN A 154 28.91 8.99 -5.62
C GLN A 154 30.04 9.96 -5.96
N ASP A 155 29.89 10.74 -7.03
CA ASP A 155 30.89 11.69 -7.51
C ASP A 155 30.20 12.98 -7.99
N SER A 156 30.73 14.14 -7.58
CA SER A 156 30.28 15.47 -7.99
C SER A 156 30.20 15.66 -9.51
N ALA A 157 31.14 15.06 -10.27
CA ALA A 157 31.13 15.13 -11.72
C ALA A 157 29.96 14.33 -12.31
N LYS A 158 29.76 13.08 -11.84
CA LYS A 158 28.65 12.21 -12.26
C LYS A 158 27.29 12.75 -11.81
N GLU A 159 27.23 13.40 -10.65
CA GLU A 159 26.02 14.05 -10.15
C GLU A 159 25.58 15.15 -11.12
N THR A 160 26.52 16.00 -11.53
CA THR A 160 26.22 17.12 -12.44
C THR A 160 25.73 16.61 -13.80
N VAL A 161 26.37 15.59 -14.36
CA VAL A 161 25.93 14.95 -15.62
C VAL A 161 24.54 14.33 -15.45
N SER A 162 24.28 13.61 -14.37
CA SER A 162 23.00 12.96 -14.11
C SER A 162 21.87 13.98 -13.95
N ARG A 163 22.12 15.08 -13.24
CA ARG A 163 21.16 16.18 -13.08
C ARG A 163 20.83 16.86 -14.39
N ASN A 164 21.83 17.14 -15.22
CA ASN A 164 21.64 17.74 -16.54
C ASN A 164 20.86 16.81 -17.49
N LYS A 165 21.10 15.49 -17.38
CA LYS A 165 20.33 14.49 -18.13
C LYS A 165 18.85 14.52 -17.75
N ILE A 166 18.56 14.50 -16.44
CA ILE A 166 17.19 14.49 -15.93
C ILE A 166 16.46 15.80 -16.25
N SER A 167 17.12 16.95 -16.11
CA SER A 167 16.50 18.24 -16.46
C SER A 167 16.15 18.31 -17.94
N SER A 168 17.00 17.77 -18.82
CA SER A 168 16.72 17.65 -20.25
C SER A 168 15.49 16.78 -20.51
N LEU A 169 15.43 15.60 -19.91
CA LEU A 169 14.28 14.68 -20.01
C LEU A 169 12.96 15.33 -19.53
N VAL A 170 12.99 16.01 -18.38
CA VAL A 170 11.83 16.71 -17.83
C VAL A 170 11.39 17.85 -18.75
N SER A 171 12.34 18.63 -19.28
CA SER A 171 12.03 19.72 -20.21
C SER A 171 11.35 19.23 -21.48
N GLU A 172 11.82 18.10 -22.01
CA GLU A 172 11.27 17.50 -23.23
C GLU A 172 9.89 16.88 -23.00
N TRP A 173 9.69 16.26 -21.83
CA TRP A 173 8.38 15.78 -21.40
C TRP A 173 7.37 16.92 -21.28
N ASN A 174 7.77 18.05 -20.67
CA ASN A 174 6.90 19.21 -20.50
C ASN A 174 6.48 19.82 -21.85
N LYS A 175 7.39 19.91 -22.83
CA LYS A 175 7.06 20.36 -24.20
C LYS A 175 6.05 19.41 -24.85
N THR A 176 6.35 18.11 -24.83
CA THR A 176 5.48 17.08 -25.40
C THR A 176 4.09 17.06 -24.75
N THR A 177 4.03 17.35 -23.45
CA THR A 177 2.77 17.42 -22.70
C THR A 177 2.00 18.69 -23.04
N ALA A 178 2.65 19.83 -23.20
CA ALA A 178 1.99 21.07 -23.63
C ALA A 178 1.35 20.87 -25.02
N ASP A 179 2.10 20.31 -25.97
CA ASP A 179 1.58 20.01 -27.32
C ASP A 179 0.39 19.03 -27.29
N LYS A 180 0.43 18.03 -26.40
CA LYS A 180 -0.66 17.05 -26.23
C LYS A 180 -1.84 17.59 -25.43
N ALA A 181 -1.63 18.53 -24.50
CA ALA A 181 -2.68 19.14 -23.71
C ALA A 181 -3.64 19.94 -24.59
N ASP A 182 -3.09 20.66 -25.58
CA ASP A 182 -3.89 21.39 -26.58
C ASP A 182 -4.73 20.44 -27.45
N LEU A 183 -4.20 19.24 -27.76
CA LEU A 183 -4.91 18.18 -28.50
C LEU A 183 -5.93 17.37 -27.67
N HIS A 184 -5.73 17.23 -26.35
CA HIS A 184 -6.60 16.44 -25.46
C HIS A 184 -7.76 17.24 -24.85
N LEU A 185 -7.66 18.58 -24.81
CA LEU A 185 -8.73 19.46 -24.34
C LEU A 185 -9.99 19.37 -25.21
N GLU A 186 -9.86 19.01 -26.49
CA GLU A 186 -10.99 18.87 -27.42
C GLU A 186 -11.71 17.51 -27.34
N ARG A 187 -11.11 16.46 -26.75
CA ARG A 187 -11.64 15.08 -26.81
C ARG A 187 -12.14 14.49 -25.51
N THR A 188 -11.94 15.16 -24.38
CA THR A 188 -12.46 14.68 -23.10
C THR A 188 -13.45 15.70 -22.57
N THR A 189 -14.71 15.60 -23.01
CA THR A 189 -15.85 16.03 -22.18
C THR A 189 -15.87 15.12 -20.95
N VAL A 190 -14.95 15.38 -20.03
CA VAL A 190 -14.97 14.79 -18.69
C VAL A 190 -16.34 15.11 -18.16
N HIS A 191 -17.16 14.10 -17.91
CA HIS A 191 -18.35 14.24 -17.11
C HIS A 191 -17.86 14.76 -15.76
N VAL A 192 -17.85 16.08 -15.59
CA VAL A 192 -17.46 16.72 -14.33
C VAL A 192 -18.47 16.20 -13.32
N SER A 193 -18.00 15.31 -12.45
CA SER A 193 -18.86 14.71 -11.45
C SER A 193 -19.48 15.84 -10.65
N THR A 194 -20.80 15.87 -10.57
CA THR A 194 -21.47 16.99 -9.91
C THR A 194 -21.00 17.05 -8.44
N PRO A 195 -20.98 18.23 -7.80
CA PRO A 195 -20.68 18.32 -6.37
C PRO A 195 -21.54 17.39 -5.50
N ALA A 196 -22.74 17.04 -5.97
CA ALA A 196 -23.63 16.05 -5.36
C ALA A 196 -23.10 14.60 -5.49
N GLU A 197 -22.51 14.23 -6.62
CA GLU A 197 -21.85 12.93 -6.81
C GLU A 197 -20.62 12.80 -5.90
N LEU A 198 -19.78 13.84 -5.82
CA LEU A 198 -18.68 13.87 -4.83
C LEU A 198 -19.19 13.86 -3.38
N GLY A 199 -20.32 14.54 -3.11
CA GLY A 199 -20.98 14.52 -1.81
C GLY A 199 -21.50 13.13 -1.42
N SER A 200 -21.95 12.32 -2.39
CA SER A 200 -22.38 10.93 -2.16
C SER A 200 -21.23 10.01 -1.74
N LEU A 201 -19.99 10.36 -2.10
CA LEU A 201 -18.78 9.66 -1.66
C LEU A 201 -18.38 10.02 -0.22
N LYS A 202 -18.91 11.12 0.33
CA LYS A 202 -18.58 11.58 1.68
C LYS A 202 -19.22 10.67 2.71
N ARG A 203 -18.38 9.87 3.38
CA ARG A 203 -18.83 8.98 4.46
C ARG A 203 -19.11 9.74 5.74
N ALA A 204 -20.25 9.43 6.35
CA ALA A 204 -20.54 9.83 7.72
C ALA A 204 -19.67 9.01 8.70
N MET A 205 -19.06 9.69 9.66
CA MET A 205 -18.36 9.02 10.76
C MET A 205 -19.35 8.22 11.60
N THR A 206 -18.93 7.05 12.07
CA THR A 206 -19.75 6.28 13.02
C THR A 206 -19.78 7.00 14.37
N PRO A 207 -20.95 7.14 15.01
CA PRO A 207 -21.05 7.85 16.29
C PRO A 207 -20.30 7.09 17.39
N LEU A 208 -19.75 7.83 18.36
CA LEU A 208 -18.91 7.28 19.44
C LEU A 208 -19.59 6.16 20.22
N ARG A 209 -20.91 6.26 20.44
CA ARG A 209 -21.73 5.25 21.13
C ARG A 209 -21.70 3.86 20.45
N ILE A 210 -21.43 3.81 19.14
CA ILE A 210 -21.29 2.56 18.39
C ILE A 210 -19.80 2.17 18.28
N ALA A 211 -18.92 3.13 18.01
CA ALA A 211 -17.50 2.86 17.82
C ALA A 211 -16.81 2.38 19.11
N LEU A 212 -17.07 3.03 20.25
CA LEU A 212 -16.42 2.74 21.53
C LEU A 212 -16.62 1.28 22.01
N PRO A 213 -17.85 0.73 22.11
CA PRO A 213 -18.03 -0.65 22.54
C PRO A 213 -17.38 -1.66 21.59
N LEU A 214 -17.39 -1.39 20.28
CA LEU A 214 -16.72 -2.24 19.28
C LEU A 214 -15.20 -2.25 19.45
N LEU A 215 -14.60 -1.08 19.67
CA LEU A 215 -13.16 -0.95 19.90
C LEU A 215 -12.75 -1.61 21.21
N LEU A 216 -13.55 -1.45 22.28
CA LEU A 216 -13.32 -2.12 23.56
C LEU A 216 -13.43 -3.63 23.44
N GLN A 217 -14.47 -4.15 22.77
CA GLN A 217 -14.62 -5.59 22.54
C GLN A 217 -13.45 -6.16 21.74
N ARG A 218 -13.03 -5.46 20.67
CA ARG A 218 -11.86 -5.84 19.88
C ARG A 218 -10.58 -5.81 20.71
N SER A 219 -10.38 -4.78 21.52
CA SER A 219 -9.22 -4.64 22.41
C SER A 219 -9.18 -5.78 23.43
N LEU A 220 -10.30 -6.07 24.09
CA LEU A 220 -10.42 -7.13 25.08
C LEU A 220 -10.18 -8.52 24.47
N LEU A 221 -10.71 -8.78 23.27
CA LEU A 221 -10.45 -10.02 22.54
C LEU A 221 -8.96 -10.18 22.19
N SER A 222 -8.32 -9.10 21.71
CA SER A 222 -6.88 -9.09 21.45
C SER A 222 -6.10 -9.38 22.73
N TYR A 223 -6.45 -8.69 23.82
CA TYR A 223 -5.84 -8.84 25.12
C TYR A 223 -5.94 -10.27 25.66
N ARG A 224 -7.13 -10.89 25.57
CA ARG A 224 -7.35 -12.28 25.99
C ARG A 224 -6.55 -13.28 25.16
N ARG A 225 -6.30 -13.00 23.88
CA ARG A 225 -5.48 -13.84 22.99
C ARG A 225 -3.97 -13.65 23.21
N SER A 226 -3.54 -12.56 23.83
CA SER A 226 -2.13 -12.23 24.11
C SER A 226 -1.86 -12.04 25.61
N SER A 227 -1.98 -13.12 26.39
CA SER A 227 -1.87 -13.08 27.86
C SER A 227 -0.49 -12.68 28.39
N GLU A 228 0.59 -12.86 27.62
CA GLU A 228 1.97 -12.64 28.11
C GLU A 228 2.21 -11.27 28.76
N VAL A 229 1.64 -10.20 28.20
CA VAL A 229 1.80 -8.84 28.77
C VAL A 229 0.95 -8.68 30.03
N PHE A 230 -0.21 -9.33 30.08
CA PHE A 230 -1.10 -9.29 31.24
C PHE A 230 -0.52 -10.08 32.41
N ASP A 231 -0.07 -11.30 32.15
CA ASP A 231 0.53 -12.19 33.13
C ASP A 231 1.77 -11.54 33.73
N ALA A 232 2.62 -10.93 32.89
CA ALA A 232 3.78 -10.17 33.36
C ALA A 232 3.39 -8.97 34.24
N ARG A 233 2.35 -8.21 33.89
CA ARG A 233 1.88 -7.07 34.71
C ARG A 233 1.28 -7.52 36.04
N ILE A 234 0.47 -8.58 36.05
CA ILE A 234 -0.08 -9.14 37.30
C ILE A 234 1.05 -9.64 38.18
N ALA A 235 1.98 -10.42 37.62
CA ALA A 235 3.12 -10.94 38.35
C ALA A 235 3.99 -9.81 38.95
N GLN A 236 4.22 -8.74 38.19
CA GLN A 236 4.96 -7.56 38.65
C GLN A 236 4.25 -6.87 39.83
N MET A 237 2.93 -6.66 39.75
CA MET A 237 2.15 -6.03 40.82
C MET A 237 2.12 -6.87 42.09
N LEU A 238 1.93 -8.19 41.95
CA LEU A 238 2.01 -9.12 43.08
C LEU A 238 3.41 -9.15 43.68
N GLY A 239 4.45 -9.15 42.85
CA GLY A 239 5.84 -9.11 43.29
C GLY A 239 6.15 -7.86 44.13
N PHE A 240 5.77 -6.67 43.65
CA PHE A 240 5.94 -5.44 44.43
C PHE A 240 5.13 -5.45 45.73
N SER A 241 3.88 -5.94 45.68
CA SER A 241 3.05 -6.07 46.87
C SER A 241 3.71 -6.95 47.93
N ILE A 242 4.28 -8.09 47.53
CA ILE A 242 4.98 -9.02 48.42
C ILE A 242 6.23 -8.35 49.01
N ILE A 243 7.05 -7.69 48.19
CA ILE A 243 8.28 -7.01 48.65
C ILE A 243 7.95 -5.92 49.68
N ILE A 244 6.96 -5.07 49.39
CA ILE A 244 6.55 -4.00 50.31
C ILE A 244 6.00 -4.59 51.61
N THR A 245 5.21 -5.66 51.53
CA THR A 245 4.65 -6.31 52.72
C THR A 245 5.74 -6.90 53.60
N LEU A 246 6.72 -7.59 53.01
CA LEU A 246 7.86 -8.16 53.74
C LEU A 246 8.75 -7.09 54.38
N PHE A 247 9.02 -5.99 53.65
CA PHE A 247 9.80 -4.87 54.16
C PHE A 247 9.17 -4.27 55.43
N TRP A 248 7.86 -4.01 55.41
CA TRP A 248 7.16 -3.45 56.58
C TRP A 248 6.89 -4.46 57.69
N ALA A 249 6.76 -5.75 57.36
CA ALA A 249 6.62 -6.81 58.38
C ALA A 249 7.89 -6.95 59.23
N ALA A 250 9.08 -6.81 58.62
CA ALA A 250 10.35 -6.86 59.34
C ALA A 250 10.47 -5.75 60.40
N PHE A 251 10.04 -4.53 60.08
CA PHE A 251 10.06 -3.40 61.02
C PHE A 251 9.15 -3.56 62.24
N LYS A 252 8.11 -4.41 62.16
CA LYS A 252 7.20 -4.66 63.28
C LYS A 252 7.71 -5.68 64.29
N VAL A 253 8.79 -6.40 63.97
CA VAL A 253 9.37 -7.44 64.86
C VAL A 253 10.45 -6.86 65.78
N GLU A 254 10.94 -5.64 65.50
CA GLU A 254 11.97 -4.95 66.30
C GLU A 254 11.42 -3.93 67.33
N LEU A 255 10.09 -3.87 67.51
CA LEU A 255 9.39 -3.05 68.52
C LEU A 255 8.62 -3.96 69.48
#